data_AF-A0A2T4ZBM9-F1
#
_entry.id   AF-A0A2T4ZBM9-F1
#
_cell.length_a   1.000
_cell.length_b   1.000
_cell.length_c   1.000
_cell.angle_alpha   90.00
_cell.angle_beta   90.00
_cell.angle_gamma   90.00
#
_symmetry.space_group_name_H-M   'P 1'
#
loop_
_entity.id
_entity.type
_entity.pdbx_description
1 polymer ?
#
loop_
_entity_poly.entity_id
_entity_poly.type
_entity_poly.pdbx_seq_one_letter_code
_entity_poly.pdbx_strand_id
1 'polypeptide(L)'
;MEAIHTFLRQTPWAGYLVILVLTAIVYKVAFARKLPILKAAVVYLVLALGCVLFWVMFMLGFPILEILLVTVLLIAVARIRMATGNRNAEDAKGKK
;
A
#
# COMPACT_ATOMS: atom_id res chain seq x y z
N MET A 1 5.78 -18.38 -4.57
CA MET A 1 5.11 -17.58 -3.53
C MET A 1 5.33 -18.19 -2.14
N GLU A 2 5.33 -19.52 -1.99
CA GLU A 2 5.53 -20.27 -0.73
C GLU A 2 6.80 -19.90 0.07
N ALA A 3 7.94 -19.70 -0.62
CA ALA A 3 9.20 -19.38 0.05
C ALA A 3 9.17 -18.02 0.80
N ILE A 4 8.45 -17.03 0.28
CA ILE A 4 8.38 -15.70 0.89
C ILE A 4 7.58 -15.76 2.20
N HIS A 5 6.53 -16.58 2.26
CA HIS A 5 5.72 -16.73 3.47
C HIS A 5 6.50 -17.38 4.63
N THR A 6 7.32 -18.39 4.35
CA THR A 6 8.16 -19.04 5.36
C THR A 6 9.29 -18.13 5.85
N PHE A 7 9.96 -17.37 4.97
CA PHE A 7 11.00 -16.42 5.37
C PHE A 7 10.47 -15.22 6.17
N LEU A 8 9.32 -14.65 5.78
CA LEU A 8 8.71 -13.55 6.56
C LEU A 8 8.16 -14.01 7.90
N ARG A 9 7.72 -15.28 8.01
CA ARG A 9 7.32 -15.88 9.29
C ARG A 9 8.52 -16.15 10.19
N GLN A 10 9.67 -16.48 9.62
CA GLN A 10 10.91 -16.72 10.36
C GLN A 10 11.46 -15.45 11.03
N THR A 11 11.17 -14.27 10.47
CA THR A 11 11.50 -12.96 11.07
C THR A 11 10.26 -12.05 11.10
N PRO A 12 9.44 -12.11 12.16
CA PRO A 12 8.14 -11.42 12.24
C PRO A 12 8.23 -9.89 12.10
N TRP A 13 9.41 -9.32 12.37
CA TRP A 13 9.75 -7.91 12.21
C TRP A 13 9.92 -7.49 10.75
N ALA A 14 10.46 -8.35 9.88
CA ALA A 14 10.61 -8.07 8.45
C ALA A 14 9.25 -8.02 7.74
N GLY A 15 8.34 -8.95 8.07
CA GLY A 15 6.97 -8.94 7.54
C GLY A 15 6.18 -7.71 7.97
N TYR A 16 6.33 -7.29 9.24
CA TYR A 16 5.74 -6.04 9.72
C TYR A 16 6.25 -4.83 8.93
N LEU A 17 7.57 -4.74 8.69
CA LEU A 17 8.17 -3.64 7.92
C LEU A 17 7.64 -3.56 6.49
N VAL A 18 7.55 -4.70 5.78
CA VAL A 18 7.02 -4.73 4.40
C VAL A 18 5.57 -4.28 4.37
N ILE A 19 4.73 -4.81 5.25
CA ILE A 19 3.32 -4.42 5.35
C ILE A 19 3.21 -2.93 5.66
N LEU A 20 4.01 -2.42 6.59
CA LEU A 20 4.01 -1.00 6.98
C LEU A 20 4.37 -0.12 5.78
N VAL A 21 5.46 -0.43 5.06
CA VAL A 21 5.88 0.32 3.87
C VAL A 21 4.82 0.26 2.78
N LEU A 22 4.27 -0.91 2.49
CA LEU A 22 3.29 -1.10 1.43
C LEU A 22 1.97 -0.39 1.77
N THR A 23 1.52 -0.47 3.02
CA THR A 23 0.33 0.26 3.51
C THR A 23 0.56 1.77 3.52
N ALA A 24 1.78 2.23 3.84
CA ALA A 24 2.14 3.64 3.76
C ALA A 24 2.09 4.16 2.31
N ILE A 25 2.52 3.36 1.33
CA ILE A 25 2.38 3.68 -0.10
C ILE A 25 0.90 3.75 -0.47
N VAL A 26 0.09 2.74 -0.12
CA VAL A 26 -1.37 2.75 -0.35
C VAL A 26 -2.00 3.98 0.24
N TYR A 27 -1.67 4.33 1.49
CA TYR A 27 -2.19 5.51 2.15
C TYR A 27 -1.83 6.77 1.37
N LYS A 28 -0.57 6.93 0.95
CA LYS A 28 -0.14 8.10 0.19
C LYS A 28 -0.87 8.24 -1.16
N VAL A 29 -1.14 7.11 -1.82
CA VAL A 29 -1.82 7.10 -3.14
C VAL A 29 -3.33 7.29 -2.98
N ALA A 30 -3.96 6.65 -1.98
CA ALA A 30 -5.39 6.75 -1.70
C ALA A 30 -5.78 8.14 -1.18
N PHE A 31 -4.99 8.67 -0.24
CA PHE A 31 -5.16 10.01 0.32
C PHE A 31 -4.42 11.05 -0.53
N ALA A 32 -4.65 11.08 -1.84
CA ALA A 32 -4.07 12.06 -2.78
C ALA A 32 -4.54 13.52 -2.58
N ARG A 33 -4.64 13.94 -1.32
CA ARG A 33 -5.19 15.17 -0.81
C ARG A 33 -4.08 15.83 -0.01
N LYS A 34 -3.83 17.14 -0.23
CA LYS A 34 -2.84 17.90 0.53
C LYS A 34 -3.33 18.01 1.98
N LEU A 35 -2.85 17.14 2.86
CA LEU A 35 -3.19 17.23 4.29
C LEU A 35 -2.17 18.12 4.99
N PRO A 36 -2.62 19.10 5.81
CA PRO A 36 -1.72 19.86 6.67
C PRO A 36 -0.98 18.92 7.63
N ILE A 37 0.29 19.22 7.91
CA ILE A 37 1.23 18.36 8.67
C ILE A 37 0.61 17.78 9.95
N LEU A 38 -0.20 18.57 10.66
CA LEU A 38 -0.82 18.17 11.93
C LEU A 38 -1.86 17.04 11.75
N LYS A 39 -2.65 17.07 10.68
CA LYS A 39 -3.62 16.01 10.38
C LYS A 39 -2.93 14.76 9.84
N ALA A 40 -1.84 14.93 9.10
CA ALA A 40 -1.05 13.79 8.64
C ALA A 40 -0.52 12.96 9.81
N ALA A 41 -0.04 13.60 10.89
CA ALA A 41 0.45 12.91 12.08
C ALA A 41 -0.62 12.01 12.74
N VAL A 42 -1.84 12.52 12.92
CA VAL A 42 -2.96 11.73 13.47
C VAL A 42 -3.28 10.54 12.57
N VAL A 43 -3.27 10.71 11.25
CA VAL A 43 -3.55 9.58 10.37
C VAL A 43 -2.41 8.57 10.34
N TYR A 44 -1.15 9.00 10.42
CA TYR A 44 -0.02 8.07 10.57
C TYR A 44 -0.10 7.27 11.89
N LEU A 45 -0.62 7.86 12.98
CA LEU A 45 -0.87 7.12 14.23
C LEU A 45 -1.98 6.08 14.06
N VAL A 46 -3.10 6.44 13.43
CA VAL A 46 -4.19 5.49 13.14
C VAL A 46 -3.72 4.40 12.17
N LEU A 47 -2.88 4.76 11.19
CA LEU A 47 -2.27 3.82 10.24
C LEU A 47 -1.35 2.82 10.95
N ALA A 48 -0.53 3.28 11.89
CA ALA A 48 0.30 2.42 12.71
C ALA A 48 -0.54 1.43 13.53
N LEU A 49 -1.65 1.89 14.12
CA LEU A 49 -2.59 1.02 14.83
C LEU A 49 -3.28 0.02 13.89
N GLY A 50 -3.73 0.45 12.70
CA GLY A 50 -4.31 -0.44 11.69
C GLY A 50 -3.33 -1.50 11.17
N CYS A 51 -2.04 -1.16 11.12
CA CYS A 51 -0.98 -2.08 10.71
C CYS A 51 -0.84 -3.27 11.69
N VAL A 52 -1.16 -3.07 12.97
CA VAL A 52 -1.20 -4.15 13.98
C VAL A 52 -2.25 -5.19 13.61
N LEU A 53 -3.44 -4.77 13.15
CA LEU A 53 -4.49 -5.70 12.69
C LEU A 53 -4.02 -6.50 11.46
N PHE A 54 -3.40 -5.83 10.49
CA PHE A 54 -2.82 -6.47 9.31
C PHE A 54 -1.72 -7.47 9.67
N TRP A 55 -0.89 -7.14 10.66
CA TRP A 55 0.17 -8.01 11.16
C TRP A 55 -0.40 -9.27 11.82
N VAL A 56 -1.46 -9.15 12.62
CA VAL A 56 -2.17 -10.30 13.19
C VAL A 56 -2.78 -11.18 12.09
N MET A 57 -3.42 -10.58 11.08
CA MET A 57 -3.94 -11.27 9.89
C MET A 57 -2.84 -12.04 9.14
N PHE A 58 -1.67 -11.43 8.98
CA PHE A 58 -0.51 -12.07 8.36
C PHE A 58 0.01 -13.25 9.20
N MET A 59 0.03 -13.11 10.52
CA MET A 59 0.43 -14.18 11.43
C MET A 59 -0.54 -15.38 11.39
N LEU A 60 -1.83 -15.13 11.13
CA LEU A 60 -2.84 -16.17 10.89
C LEU A 60 -2.65 -16.91 9.55
N GLY A 61 -1.71 -16.50 8.70
CA GLY A 61 -1.38 -17.18 7.44
C GLY A 61 -2.19 -16.71 6.23
N PHE A 62 -2.85 -15.56 6.32
CA PHE A 62 -3.62 -15.03 5.20
C PHE A 62 -2.74 -14.37 4.13
N PRO A 63 -3.16 -14.41 2.85
CA PRO A 63 -2.43 -13.82 1.72
C PRO A 63 -2.58 -12.28 1.67
N ILE A 64 -2.33 -11.59 2.79
CA ILE A 64 -2.40 -10.12 2.91
C ILE A 64 -1.51 -9.40 1.91
N LEU A 65 -0.28 -9.89 1.69
CA LEU A 65 0.68 -9.27 0.79
C LEU A 65 0.19 -9.24 -0.66
N GLU A 66 -0.41 -10.33 -1.13
CA GLU A 66 -1.02 -10.42 -2.45
C GLU A 66 -2.14 -9.40 -2.61
N ILE A 67 -3.04 -9.33 -1.63
CA ILE A 67 -4.18 -8.39 -1.63
C ILE A 67 -3.68 -6.95 -1.66
N LEU A 68 -2.64 -6.64 -0.88
CA LEU A 68 -2.05 -5.30 -0.81
C LEU A 68 -1.36 -4.91 -2.12
N LEU A 69 -0.64 -5.85 -2.76
CA LEU A 69 -0.08 -5.67 -4.10
C LEU A 69 -1.15 -5.39 -5.14
N VAL A 70 -2.21 -6.21 -5.19
CA VAL A 70 -3.34 -6.03 -6.12
C VAL A 70 -4.03 -4.69 -5.87
N THR A 71 -4.19 -4.29 -4.61
CA THR A 71 -4.78 -2.99 -4.23
C THR A 71 -3.93 -1.82 -4.71
N VAL A 72 -2.61 -1.85 -4.49
CA VAL A 72 -1.68 -0.83 -5.00
C VAL A 72 -1.81 -0.70 -6.52
N LEU A 73 -1.86 -1.84 -7.22
CA LEU A 73 -1.96 -1.88 -8.67
C LEU A 73 -3.30 -1.31 -9.16
N LEU A 74 -4.41 -1.70 -8.53
CA LEU A 74 -5.75 -1.19 -8.84
C LEU A 74 -5.85 0.32 -8.62
N ILE A 75 -5.34 0.84 -7.50
CA ILE A 75 -5.37 2.27 -7.22
C ILE A 75 -4.47 3.02 -8.20
N ALA A 76 -3.29 2.50 -8.53
CA ALA A 76 -2.40 3.09 -9.52
C ALA A 76 -3.11 3.22 -10.88
N VAL A 77 -3.76 2.15 -11.35
CA VAL A 77 -4.56 2.15 -12.59
C VAL A 77 -5.74 3.12 -12.48
N ALA A 78 -6.47 3.13 -11.36
CA ALA A 78 -7.60 4.03 -11.16
C ALA A 78 -7.19 5.51 -11.18
N ARG A 79 -6.01 5.84 -10.64
CA ARG A 79 -5.44 7.20 -10.67
C ARG A 79 -5.06 7.61 -12.09
N ILE A 80 -4.43 6.72 -12.85
CA ILE A 80 -4.14 6.96 -14.27
C ILE A 80 -5.46 7.18 -15.03
N ARG A 81 -6.48 6.34 -14.80
CA ARG A 81 -7.80 6.48 -15.44
C ARG A 81 -8.48 7.81 -15.12
N MET A 82 -8.43 8.26 -13.88
CA MET A 82 -9.00 9.56 -13.48
C MET A 82 -8.21 10.75 -14.03
N ALA A 83 -6.88 10.66 -14.06
CA ALA A 83 -6.04 11.68 -14.69
C ALA A 83 -6.29 11.76 -16.21
N THR A 84 -6.50 10.60 -16.85
CA THR A 84 -6.85 10.48 -18.27
C THR A 84 -8.27 10.96 -18.58
N GLY A 85 -9.23 10.80 -17.65
CA GLY A 85 -10.59 11.33 -17.81
C GLY A 85 -10.66 12.85 -18.00
N ASN A 86 -9.59 13.58 -17.63
CA ASN A 86 -9.45 15.01 -17.89
C ASN A 86 -8.37 15.33 -18.95
N ARG A 87 -7.64 14.33 -19.46
CA ARG A 87 -6.56 14.47 -20.46
C ARG A 87 -6.32 13.16 -21.21
N ASN A 88 -6.78 13.09 -22.44
CA ASN A 88 -6.26 12.19 -23.47
C ASN A 88 -4.77 12.49 -23.84
N ALA A 89 -3.87 12.84 -22.89
CA ALA A 89 -2.66 13.61 -23.20
C ALA A 89 -1.32 13.26 -22.50
N GLU A 90 -1.17 12.23 -21.63
CA GLU A 90 0.14 12.03 -20.94
C GLU A 90 0.79 10.64 -20.93
N ASP A 91 0.20 9.56 -21.47
CA ASP A 91 0.87 8.23 -21.52
C ASP A 91 1.57 7.89 -22.86
N ALA A 92 1.94 8.92 -23.62
CA ALA A 92 3.02 8.85 -24.63
C ALA A 92 4.42 8.86 -23.97
N LYS A 93 4.58 8.29 -22.77
CA LYS A 93 5.83 8.36 -22.00
C LYS A 93 6.21 7.09 -21.25
N GLY A 94 5.93 5.93 -21.84
CA GLY A 94 6.42 4.62 -21.38
C GLY A 94 7.03 3.74 -22.47
N LYS A 95 7.25 4.27 -23.68
CA LYS A 95 7.95 3.57 -24.77
C LYS A 95 8.66 4.59 -25.66
N LYS A 96 9.89 4.97 -25.27
CA LYS A 96 10.89 5.50 -26.19
C LYS A 96 11.93 4.43 -26.40
#